data_AF-A0A496WC12-F1
#
_entry.id   AF-A0A496WC12-F1
#
_cell.length_a   1.000
_cell.length_b   1.000
_cell.length_c   1.000
_cell.angle_alpha   90.00
_cell.angle_beta   90.00
_cell.angle_gamma   90.00
#
_symmetry.space_group_name_H-M   'P 1'
#
loop_
_entity.id
_entity.type
_entity.pdbx_description
1 polymer ?
#
loop_
_entity_poly.entity_id
_entity_poly.type
_entity_poly.pdbx_seq_one_letter_code
_entity_poly.pdbx_strand_id
1 'polypeptide(L)'
;MTALVFTGAILFLLAGWGGSEYYTAQSSFCGGSCHTMTEQYDAWQSNYHHEDNNPDGMQAECIDCHFLPGEHTSLKAKYEGLRHLAAYLYDPDAPLPIRPVIKDGACLQSGCHNRDNLAQLEIQFTEKVRFKHEVHFGDKALDGHQITCDTCHFKVTEDKHFEVPKDICYLCHLKLEKPTLEKAVMSDGDIRKISFANRPAIDFNQGASRCDICHTIPTSSLQSQLEAGDESSTSKPITHQTIQEAEVACESCHFEVVKGGGEVNTGNVVSNGCLACHNRSQTLLATAGDRDFMHDKHVPDKADCFDCHSVIEHRNRTDHLDFVREDCQLCHVDQHKYQKLLLAGTPVNEDISGIPHLMYEVNTNCMACHLKKTLSRGHDVRTAS
;
A
#
# COMPACT_ATOMS: atom_id res chain seq x y z
N MET A 1 -42.24 -37.14 -39.65
CA MET A 1 -42.75 -36.78 -38.31
C MET A 1 -41.65 -36.92 -37.25
N THR A 2 -40.96 -38.06 -37.17
CA THR A 2 -39.84 -38.30 -36.23
C THR A 2 -38.67 -37.32 -36.37
N ALA A 3 -38.24 -36.98 -37.58
CA ALA A 3 -37.15 -36.01 -37.80
C ALA A 3 -37.50 -34.59 -37.29
N LEU A 4 -38.74 -34.13 -37.52
CA LEU A 4 -39.21 -32.82 -37.06
C LEU A 4 -39.33 -32.75 -35.52
N VAL A 5 -39.77 -33.83 -34.89
CA VAL A 5 -39.82 -33.94 -33.42
C VAL A 5 -38.40 -33.93 -32.83
N PHE A 6 -37.44 -34.61 -33.48
CA PHE A 6 -36.06 -34.66 -33.03
C PHE A 6 -35.36 -33.30 -33.18
N THR A 7 -35.55 -32.62 -34.31
CA THR A 7 -35.03 -31.25 -34.51
C THR A 7 -35.66 -30.27 -33.53
N GLY A 8 -36.97 -30.36 -33.28
CA GLY A 8 -37.65 -29.54 -32.29
C GLY A 8 -37.12 -29.75 -30.87
N ALA A 9 -36.85 -31.01 -30.48
CA ALA A 9 -36.25 -31.32 -29.18
C ALA A 9 -34.83 -30.78 -29.03
N ILE A 10 -34.00 -30.88 -30.07
CA ILE A 10 -32.64 -30.32 -30.07
C ILE A 10 -32.69 -28.79 -29.93
N LEU A 11 -33.54 -28.12 -30.71
CA LEU A 11 -33.68 -26.66 -30.62
C LEU A 11 -34.19 -26.21 -29.25
N PHE A 12 -35.12 -26.95 -28.65
CA PHE A 12 -35.59 -26.68 -27.30
C PHE A 12 -34.48 -26.84 -26.25
N LEU A 13 -33.67 -27.89 -26.35
CA LEU A 13 -32.54 -28.10 -25.45
C LEU A 13 -31.46 -27.03 -25.62
N LEU A 14 -31.15 -26.63 -26.85
CA LEU A 14 -30.19 -25.55 -27.12
C LEU A 14 -30.69 -24.20 -26.62
N ALA A 15 -31.98 -23.89 -26.80
CA ALA A 15 -32.58 -22.67 -26.28
C ALA A 15 -32.64 -22.66 -24.76
N GLY A 16 -32.99 -23.80 -24.14
CA GLY A 16 -32.98 -23.97 -22.68
C GLY A 16 -31.57 -23.84 -22.10
N TRP A 17 -30.58 -24.44 -22.77
CA TRP A 17 -29.17 -24.31 -22.42
C TRP A 17 -28.72 -22.86 -22.51
N GLY A 18 -28.87 -22.21 -23.66
CA GLY A 18 -28.46 -20.81 -23.84
C GLY A 18 -29.18 -19.85 -22.89
N GLY A 19 -30.47 -20.07 -22.61
CA GLY A 19 -31.21 -19.30 -21.62
C GLY A 19 -30.68 -19.48 -20.20
N SER A 20 -30.33 -20.71 -19.82
CA SER A 20 -29.71 -20.97 -18.51
C SER A 20 -28.32 -20.34 -18.41
N GLU A 21 -27.54 -20.37 -19.48
CA GLU A 21 -26.22 -19.74 -19.51
C GLU A 21 -26.33 -18.22 -19.33
N TYR A 22 -27.20 -17.59 -20.10
CA TYR A 22 -27.44 -16.15 -20.02
C TYR A 22 -27.90 -15.74 -18.62
N TYR A 23 -28.87 -16.45 -18.04
CA TYR A 23 -29.39 -16.13 -16.70
C TYR A 23 -28.33 -16.29 -15.60
N THR A 24 -27.58 -17.40 -15.61
CA THR A 24 -26.56 -17.69 -14.58
C THR A 24 -25.32 -16.81 -14.68
N ALA A 25 -25.18 -16.02 -15.74
CA ALA A 25 -24.05 -15.13 -15.97
C ALA A 25 -24.35 -13.67 -15.58
N GLN A 26 -25.58 -13.34 -15.17
CA GLN A 26 -25.95 -11.98 -14.76
C GLN A 26 -25.42 -11.65 -13.37
N SER A 27 -24.97 -10.42 -13.13
CA SER A 27 -24.57 -9.98 -11.79
C SER A 27 -25.71 -10.09 -10.78
N SER A 28 -26.96 -9.89 -11.20
CA SER A 28 -28.15 -10.08 -10.37
C SER A 28 -28.37 -11.53 -9.94
N PHE A 29 -27.99 -12.50 -10.77
CA PHE A 29 -27.97 -13.92 -10.38
C PHE A 29 -26.86 -14.16 -9.36
N CYS A 30 -25.65 -13.64 -9.62
CA CYS A 30 -24.54 -13.74 -8.68
C CYS A 30 -24.90 -13.14 -7.32
N GLY A 31 -25.43 -11.93 -7.24
CA GLY A 31 -25.76 -11.28 -5.95
C GLY A 31 -27.07 -11.72 -5.30
N GLY A 32 -28.09 -12.05 -6.11
CA GLY A 32 -29.44 -12.31 -5.63
C GLY A 32 -29.83 -13.78 -5.53
N SER A 33 -29.19 -14.67 -6.30
CA SER A 33 -29.47 -16.12 -6.27
C SER A 33 -28.39 -16.91 -5.53
N CYS A 34 -27.14 -16.43 -5.51
CA CYS A 34 -26.07 -17.01 -4.69
C CYS A 34 -25.95 -16.26 -3.36
N HIS A 35 -26.42 -16.84 -2.27
CA HIS A 35 -26.45 -16.17 -0.95
C HIS A 35 -25.08 -15.80 -0.34
N THR A 36 -23.96 -16.34 -0.85
CA THR A 36 -22.61 -16.03 -0.37
C THR A 36 -22.04 -14.77 -1.01
N MET A 37 -22.73 -14.19 -1.99
CA MET A 37 -22.24 -13.09 -2.82
C MET A 37 -22.95 -11.78 -2.54
N THR A 38 -23.95 -11.74 -1.65
CA THR A 38 -24.74 -10.53 -1.39
C THR A 38 -23.86 -9.36 -0.94
N GLU A 39 -22.96 -9.57 0.02
CA GLU A 39 -22.01 -8.53 0.44
C GLU A 39 -21.14 -8.03 -0.73
N GLN A 40 -20.65 -8.95 -1.57
CA GLN A 40 -19.80 -8.60 -2.71
C GLN A 40 -20.59 -7.84 -3.79
N TYR A 41 -21.85 -8.20 -3.99
CA TYR A 41 -22.75 -7.55 -4.93
C TYR A 41 -23.11 -6.14 -4.45
N ASP A 42 -23.49 -5.98 -3.18
CA ASP A 42 -23.83 -4.69 -2.60
C ASP A 42 -22.62 -3.74 -2.64
N ALA A 43 -21.42 -4.26 -2.31
CA ALA A 43 -20.18 -3.50 -2.42
C ALA A 43 -19.77 -3.21 -3.87
N TRP A 44 -20.17 -4.02 -4.86
CA TRP A 44 -19.94 -3.76 -6.28
C TRP A 44 -20.86 -2.64 -6.82
N GLN A 45 -22.09 -2.54 -6.32
CA GLN A 45 -23.02 -1.47 -6.72
C GLN A 45 -22.52 -0.07 -6.37
N SER A 46 -21.64 0.06 -5.37
CA SER A 46 -21.00 1.33 -5.01
C SER A 46 -19.70 1.62 -5.76
N ASN A 47 -19.22 0.68 -6.58
CA ASN A 47 -17.95 0.80 -7.29
C ASN A 47 -18.07 1.61 -8.58
N TYR A 48 -16.93 2.17 -9.01
CA TYR A 48 -16.84 2.94 -10.27
C TYR A 48 -17.23 2.12 -11.50
N HIS A 49 -17.08 0.79 -11.45
CA HIS A 49 -17.45 -0.12 -12.54
C HIS A 49 -18.96 -0.40 -12.66
N HIS A 50 -19.78 0.17 -11.79
CA HIS A 50 -21.24 0.17 -11.89
C HIS A 50 -21.72 1.38 -12.69
N GLU A 51 -22.75 1.22 -13.53
CA GLU A 51 -23.23 2.26 -14.47
C GLU A 51 -23.55 3.60 -13.80
N ASP A 52 -24.12 3.55 -12.59
CA ASP A 52 -24.52 4.74 -11.84
C ASP A 52 -23.36 5.59 -11.29
N ASN A 53 -22.14 5.04 -11.24
CA ASN A 53 -21.01 5.64 -10.54
C ASN A 53 -19.88 6.13 -11.47
N ASN A 54 -20.07 6.06 -12.78
CA ASN A 54 -19.10 6.56 -13.75
C ASN A 54 -19.75 7.48 -14.80
N PRO A 55 -18.99 8.46 -15.33
CA PRO A 55 -19.53 9.45 -16.25
C PRO A 55 -19.93 8.88 -17.62
N ASP A 56 -19.43 7.69 -17.97
CA ASP A 56 -19.66 7.06 -19.27
C ASP A 56 -20.92 6.18 -19.28
N GLY A 57 -21.54 5.94 -18.11
CA GLY A 57 -22.69 5.05 -17.96
C GLY A 57 -22.39 3.60 -18.35
N MET A 58 -21.12 3.19 -18.30
CA MET A 58 -20.69 1.84 -18.65
C MET A 58 -20.74 0.93 -17.43
N GLN A 59 -21.06 -0.35 -17.62
CA GLN A 59 -21.08 -1.34 -16.55
C GLN A 59 -20.14 -2.50 -16.87
N ALA A 60 -19.34 -2.90 -15.90
CA ALA A 60 -18.67 -4.20 -15.91
C ALA A 60 -19.44 -5.17 -15.00
N GLU A 61 -19.98 -6.23 -15.58
CA GLU A 61 -20.66 -7.29 -14.85
C GLU A 61 -19.66 -8.14 -14.05
N CYS A 62 -20.12 -8.88 -13.04
CA CYS A 62 -19.29 -9.78 -12.26
C CYS A 62 -18.46 -10.72 -13.15
N ILE A 63 -19.06 -11.21 -14.24
CA ILE A 63 -18.41 -12.16 -15.13
C ILE A 63 -17.31 -11.55 -15.99
N ASP A 64 -17.34 -10.23 -16.20
CA ASP A 64 -16.38 -9.55 -17.06
C ASP A 64 -14.99 -9.50 -16.41
N CYS A 65 -14.93 -9.57 -15.08
CA CYS A 65 -13.68 -9.64 -14.33
C CYS A 65 -13.35 -11.06 -13.84
N HIS A 66 -14.34 -11.82 -13.38
CA HIS A 66 -14.12 -13.14 -12.78
C HIS A 66 -14.00 -14.29 -13.80
N PHE A 67 -14.31 -14.06 -15.08
CA PHE A 67 -14.06 -15.00 -16.17
C PHE A 67 -13.20 -14.36 -17.26
N LEU A 68 -12.30 -15.14 -17.86
CA LEU A 68 -11.50 -14.65 -18.97
C LEU A 68 -12.34 -14.46 -20.23
N PRO A 69 -11.97 -13.52 -21.12
CA PRO A 69 -12.60 -13.36 -22.43
C PRO A 69 -12.64 -14.70 -23.18
N GLY A 70 -13.86 -15.14 -23.55
CA GLY A 70 -14.10 -16.43 -24.20
C GLY A 70 -14.37 -17.62 -23.25
N GLU A 71 -14.26 -17.44 -21.94
CA GLU A 71 -14.60 -18.44 -20.92
C GLU A 71 -15.96 -18.22 -20.24
N HIS A 72 -16.65 -17.12 -20.57
CA HIS A 72 -17.94 -16.67 -19.98
C HIS A 72 -19.05 -17.74 -20.11
N THR A 73 -18.92 -18.66 -21.07
CA THR A 73 -19.83 -19.80 -21.30
C THR A 73 -19.14 -21.16 -21.17
N SER A 74 -17.92 -21.21 -20.64
CA SER A 74 -17.17 -22.47 -20.59
C SER A 74 -17.78 -23.45 -19.59
N LEU A 75 -17.84 -24.73 -19.97
CA LEU A 75 -18.23 -25.81 -19.05
C LEU A 75 -17.30 -25.86 -17.82
N LYS A 76 -16.02 -25.49 -17.99
CA LYS A 76 -15.02 -25.47 -16.92
C LYS A 76 -15.41 -24.51 -15.79
N ALA A 77 -15.73 -23.27 -16.13
CA ALA A 77 -16.23 -22.25 -15.21
C ALA A 77 -17.43 -22.76 -14.39
N LYS A 78 -18.37 -23.42 -15.07
CA LYS A 78 -19.57 -24.00 -14.44
C LYS A 78 -19.24 -25.15 -13.50
N TYR A 79 -18.28 -26.02 -13.86
CA TYR A 79 -17.82 -27.09 -12.97
C TYR A 79 -17.12 -26.54 -11.72
N GLU A 80 -16.36 -25.46 -11.83
CA GLU A 80 -15.74 -24.79 -10.68
C GLU A 80 -16.79 -24.17 -9.76
N GLY A 81 -17.79 -23.47 -10.31
CA GLY A 81 -18.95 -22.97 -9.55
C GLY A 81 -19.75 -24.10 -8.86
N LEU A 82 -19.99 -25.21 -9.56
CA LEU A 82 -20.67 -26.37 -8.99
C LEU A 82 -19.84 -27.02 -7.86
N ARG A 83 -18.52 -27.03 -7.98
CA ARG A 83 -17.61 -27.51 -6.92
C ARG A 83 -17.70 -26.63 -5.68
N HIS A 84 -17.78 -25.31 -5.84
CA HIS A 84 -17.99 -24.39 -4.71
C HIS A 84 -19.36 -24.61 -4.06
N LEU A 85 -20.41 -24.76 -4.86
CA LEU A 85 -21.75 -25.09 -4.34
C LEU A 85 -21.75 -26.42 -3.58
N ALA A 86 -21.12 -27.47 -4.13
CA ALA A 86 -21.03 -28.77 -3.47
C ALA A 86 -20.22 -28.71 -2.16
N ALA A 87 -19.13 -27.93 -2.14
CA ALA A 87 -18.33 -27.71 -0.93
C ALA A 87 -19.15 -26.99 0.15
N TYR A 88 -19.89 -25.94 -0.22
CA TYR A 88 -20.77 -25.23 0.69
C TYR A 88 -21.91 -26.11 1.24
N LEU A 89 -22.58 -26.89 0.39
CA LEU A 89 -23.64 -27.81 0.83
C LEU A 89 -23.12 -28.90 1.77
N TYR A 90 -21.82 -29.22 1.69
CA TYR A 90 -21.17 -30.16 2.59
C TYR A 90 -20.79 -29.51 3.93
N ASP A 91 -20.22 -28.30 3.89
CA ASP A 91 -19.82 -27.54 5.07
C ASP A 91 -20.02 -26.02 4.84
N PRO A 92 -21.13 -25.45 5.31
CA PRO A 92 -21.42 -24.02 5.17
C PRO A 92 -20.43 -23.11 5.88
N ASP A 93 -19.73 -23.62 6.90
CA ASP A 93 -18.76 -22.87 7.71
C ASP A 93 -17.31 -23.10 7.24
N ALA A 94 -17.11 -23.86 6.16
CA ALA A 94 -15.78 -24.08 5.60
C ALA A 94 -15.17 -22.74 5.15
N PRO A 95 -13.90 -22.47 5.51
CA PRO A 95 -13.22 -21.26 5.07
C PRO A 95 -13.13 -21.24 3.54
N LEU A 96 -13.75 -20.24 2.93
CA LEU A 96 -13.64 -19.99 1.50
C LEU A 96 -12.19 -19.59 1.14
N PRO A 97 -11.76 -19.82 -0.12
CA PRO A 97 -10.48 -19.30 -0.59
C PRO A 97 -10.38 -17.80 -0.31
N ILE A 98 -9.21 -17.34 0.16
CA ILE A 98 -8.99 -15.96 0.62
C ILE A 98 -9.43 -14.94 -0.43
N ARG A 99 -9.12 -15.18 -1.71
CA ARG A 99 -9.68 -14.42 -2.84
C ARG A 99 -9.58 -15.15 -4.19
N PRO A 100 -10.38 -14.76 -5.19
CA PRO A 100 -10.14 -15.08 -6.60
C PRO A 100 -9.01 -14.20 -7.18
N VAL A 101 -8.16 -14.78 -8.02
CA VAL A 101 -7.14 -14.07 -8.80
C VAL A 101 -7.77 -13.50 -10.06
N ILE A 102 -7.58 -12.20 -10.30
CA ILE A 102 -8.11 -11.51 -11.48
C ILE A 102 -6.97 -11.29 -12.45
N LYS A 103 -6.99 -12.03 -13.56
CA LYS A 103 -5.94 -11.93 -14.57
C LYS A 103 -6.07 -10.63 -15.36
N ASP A 104 -4.94 -10.00 -15.68
CA ASP A 104 -4.86 -8.78 -16.51
C ASP A 104 -5.72 -8.84 -17.77
N GLY A 105 -5.84 -10.02 -18.41
CA GLY A 105 -6.64 -10.21 -19.62
C GLY A 105 -8.12 -9.90 -19.46
N ALA A 106 -8.69 -10.00 -18.24
CA ALA A 106 -10.07 -9.61 -17.95
C ALA A 106 -10.20 -8.07 -17.91
N CYS A 107 -9.22 -7.38 -17.32
CA CYS A 107 -9.18 -5.93 -17.26
C CYS A 107 -8.90 -5.30 -18.65
N LEU A 108 -8.01 -5.94 -19.42
CA LEU A 108 -7.51 -5.47 -20.71
C LEU A 108 -8.31 -5.97 -21.92
N GLN A 109 -9.49 -6.55 -21.68
CA GLN A 109 -10.34 -7.02 -22.75
C GLN A 109 -10.91 -5.86 -23.58
N SER A 110 -11.37 -6.19 -24.79
CA SER A 110 -11.98 -5.20 -25.68
C SER A 110 -13.21 -4.58 -25.03
N GLY A 111 -13.26 -3.25 -24.98
CA GLY A 111 -14.34 -2.48 -24.35
C GLY A 111 -14.08 -2.07 -22.91
N CYS A 112 -13.01 -2.56 -22.27
CA CYS A 112 -12.60 -2.18 -20.91
C CYS A 112 -11.37 -1.27 -20.95
N HIS A 113 -10.21 -1.73 -20.45
CA HIS A 113 -9.00 -0.91 -20.36
C HIS A 113 -7.98 -1.19 -21.46
N ASN A 114 -7.27 -0.14 -21.89
CA ASN A 114 -6.11 -0.27 -22.77
C ASN A 114 -4.84 0.05 -21.99
N ARG A 115 -3.88 -0.89 -21.98
CA ARG A 115 -2.65 -0.78 -21.19
C ARG A 115 -1.79 0.41 -21.61
N ASP A 116 -1.67 0.68 -22.90
CA ASP A 116 -0.84 1.78 -23.42
C ASP A 116 -1.40 3.15 -23.02
N ASN A 117 -2.73 3.29 -23.07
CA ASN A 117 -3.42 4.50 -22.60
C ASN A 117 -3.23 4.70 -21.09
N LEU A 118 -3.41 3.65 -20.30
CA LEU A 118 -3.23 3.71 -18.84
C LEU A 118 -1.79 4.00 -18.44
N ALA A 119 -0.81 3.44 -19.16
CA ALA A 119 0.61 3.63 -18.89
C ALA A 119 0.98 5.12 -18.86
N GLN A 120 0.50 5.88 -19.85
CA GLN A 120 0.89 7.27 -20.03
C GLN A 120 0.09 8.26 -19.17
N LEU A 121 -1.05 7.85 -18.65
CA LEU A 121 -1.90 8.71 -17.83
C LEU A 121 -1.28 8.93 -16.44
N GLU A 122 -0.97 10.18 -16.12
CA GLU A 122 -0.70 10.60 -14.74
C GLU A 122 -2.03 10.97 -14.09
N ILE A 123 -2.38 10.27 -13.00
CA ILE A 123 -3.62 10.48 -12.25
C ILE A 123 -3.32 11.17 -10.92
N GLN A 124 -4.25 12.01 -10.48
CA GLN A 124 -4.26 12.55 -9.13
C GLN A 124 -4.93 11.53 -8.20
N PHE A 125 -4.14 10.60 -7.66
CA PHE A 125 -4.63 9.49 -6.81
C PHE A 125 -5.25 9.98 -5.50
N THR A 126 -4.70 11.03 -4.89
CA THR A 126 -5.32 11.79 -3.79
C THR A 126 -5.03 13.27 -4.00
N GLU A 127 -5.59 14.19 -3.20
CA GLU A 127 -5.27 15.63 -3.28
C GLU A 127 -3.77 15.95 -3.32
N LYS A 128 -2.93 15.11 -2.69
CA LYS A 128 -1.48 15.34 -2.56
C LYS A 128 -0.63 14.29 -3.26
N VAL A 129 -1.22 13.23 -3.79
CA VAL A 129 -0.48 12.09 -4.38
C VAL A 129 -0.84 11.94 -5.85
N ARG A 130 0.19 11.92 -6.69
CA ARG A 130 0.10 11.62 -8.12
C ARG A 130 0.63 10.22 -8.39
N PHE A 131 0.11 9.59 -9.44
CA PHE A 131 0.45 8.22 -9.81
C PHE A 131 0.52 8.05 -11.32
N LYS A 132 1.48 7.24 -11.80
CA LYS A 132 1.61 6.88 -13.23
C LYS A 132 1.84 5.37 -13.35
N HIS A 133 1.09 4.70 -14.23
CA HIS A 133 1.18 3.24 -14.37
C HIS A 133 2.46 2.78 -15.07
N GLU A 134 2.98 3.52 -16.05
CA GLU A 134 4.13 3.12 -16.87
C GLU A 134 5.34 2.67 -16.04
N VAL A 135 5.62 3.36 -14.93
CA VAL A 135 6.77 3.04 -14.08
C VAL A 135 6.58 1.76 -13.26
N HIS A 136 5.34 1.26 -13.15
CA HIS A 136 4.98 0.06 -12.39
C HIS A 136 4.78 -1.18 -13.28
N PHE A 137 4.67 -1.01 -14.61
CA PHE A 137 4.44 -2.13 -15.52
C PHE A 137 5.68 -2.97 -15.86
N GLY A 138 6.88 -2.56 -15.42
CA GLY A 138 8.11 -3.29 -15.68
C GLY A 138 8.50 -4.22 -14.54
N ASP A 139 9.22 -5.31 -14.86
CA ASP A 139 9.70 -6.31 -13.90
C ASP A 139 10.62 -5.72 -12.81
N LYS A 140 11.16 -4.52 -13.03
CA LYS A 140 12.00 -3.81 -12.04
C LYS A 140 11.20 -3.14 -10.93
N ALA A 141 9.88 -3.05 -11.04
CA ALA A 141 9.04 -2.39 -10.05
C ALA A 141 8.95 -3.19 -8.73
N LEU A 142 9.16 -4.51 -8.77
CA LEU A 142 9.12 -5.39 -7.60
C LEU A 142 10.29 -6.42 -7.61
N ASP A 143 11.53 -5.93 -7.62
CA ASP A 143 12.73 -6.79 -7.52
C ASP A 143 12.81 -7.95 -8.55
N GLY A 144 12.24 -7.78 -9.75
CA GLY A 144 12.17 -8.82 -10.77
C GLY A 144 10.84 -9.58 -10.84
N HIS A 145 9.94 -9.38 -9.88
CA HIS A 145 8.59 -9.97 -9.89
C HIS A 145 7.63 -9.12 -10.70
N GLN A 146 6.71 -9.78 -11.40
CA GLN A 146 5.71 -9.11 -12.21
C GLN A 146 4.60 -8.53 -11.34
N ILE A 147 4.23 -7.28 -11.64
CA ILE A 147 3.03 -6.63 -11.09
C ILE A 147 1.89 -6.82 -12.09
N THR A 148 0.81 -7.44 -11.61
CA THR A 148 -0.47 -7.58 -12.32
C THR A 148 -1.46 -6.52 -11.86
N CYS A 149 -2.56 -6.35 -12.58
CA CYS A 149 -3.62 -5.39 -12.21
C CYS A 149 -4.14 -5.66 -10.80
N ASP A 150 -4.33 -6.93 -10.43
CA ASP A 150 -4.86 -7.35 -9.14
C ASP A 150 -3.82 -7.36 -8.00
N THR A 151 -2.56 -7.01 -8.29
CA THR A 151 -1.54 -6.76 -7.27
C THR A 151 -1.84 -5.48 -6.49
N CYS A 152 -2.34 -4.44 -7.18
CA CYS A 152 -2.67 -3.16 -6.58
C CYS A 152 -4.18 -2.95 -6.47
N HIS A 153 -4.96 -3.50 -7.40
CA HIS A 153 -6.41 -3.37 -7.41
C HIS A 153 -7.07 -4.60 -6.80
N PHE A 154 -7.37 -4.54 -5.49
CA PHE A 154 -7.95 -5.66 -4.75
C PHE A 154 -8.83 -5.16 -3.60
N LYS A 155 -9.67 -6.06 -3.07
CA LYS A 155 -10.55 -5.78 -1.93
C LYS A 155 -9.73 -5.81 -0.63
N VAL A 156 -9.80 -4.75 0.17
CA VAL A 156 -9.24 -4.72 1.54
C VAL A 156 -10.26 -4.37 2.62
N THR A 157 -11.38 -3.73 2.25
CA THR A 157 -12.45 -3.33 3.17
C THR A 157 -13.75 -4.02 2.80
N GLU A 158 -14.64 -4.24 3.76
CA GLU A 158 -15.97 -4.85 3.53
C GLU A 158 -16.79 -4.03 2.52
N ASP A 159 -16.79 -2.70 2.70
CA ASP A 159 -17.63 -1.75 1.98
C ASP A 159 -17.32 -1.62 0.48
N LYS A 160 -16.13 -2.05 0.04
CA LYS A 160 -15.68 -1.90 -1.34
C LYS A 160 -15.36 -3.25 -1.94
N HIS A 161 -15.97 -3.54 -3.09
CA HIS A 161 -15.64 -4.75 -3.82
C HIS A 161 -14.26 -4.69 -4.49
N PHE A 162 -13.81 -3.51 -4.89
CA PHE A 162 -12.57 -3.32 -5.62
C PHE A 162 -11.97 -1.94 -5.33
N GLU A 163 -10.71 -1.86 -4.92
CA GLU A 163 -10.05 -0.59 -4.68
C GLU A 163 -8.54 -0.69 -4.83
N VAL A 164 -7.85 0.45 -4.72
CA VAL A 164 -6.40 0.48 -4.55
C VAL A 164 -6.10 1.01 -3.15
N PRO A 165 -5.74 0.15 -2.19
CA PRO A 165 -5.39 0.60 -0.84
C PRO A 165 -4.10 1.41 -0.86
N LYS A 166 -4.05 2.52 -0.11
CA LYS A 166 -2.84 3.36 -0.04
C LYS A 166 -1.63 2.61 0.51
N ASP A 167 -1.88 1.66 1.40
CA ASP A 167 -0.84 0.91 2.11
C ASP A 167 0.01 0.07 1.16
N ILE A 168 -0.52 -0.32 -0.01
CA ILE A 168 0.25 -1.10 -1.01
C ILE A 168 1.44 -0.30 -1.53
N CYS A 169 1.30 1.02 -1.67
CA CYS A 169 2.36 1.90 -2.11
C CYS A 169 3.50 1.90 -1.08
N TYR A 170 3.16 1.88 0.21
CA TYR A 170 4.13 1.96 1.31
C TYR A 170 4.98 0.68 1.41
N LEU A 171 4.41 -0.48 1.08
CA LEU A 171 5.16 -1.75 1.05
C LEU A 171 6.30 -1.80 0.02
N CYS A 172 6.28 -0.95 -1.00
CA CYS A 172 7.37 -0.86 -1.97
C CYS A 172 8.22 0.39 -1.75
N HIS A 173 7.57 1.54 -1.56
CA HIS A 173 8.25 2.82 -1.51
C HIS A 173 8.80 3.18 -0.13
N LEU A 174 8.27 2.60 0.95
CA LEU A 174 8.59 2.95 2.33
C LEU A 174 9.02 1.74 3.18
N LYS A 175 9.28 0.60 2.55
CA LYS A 175 9.68 -0.63 3.24
C LYS A 175 11.11 -0.53 3.74
N LEU A 176 11.29 -0.88 5.01
CA LEU A 176 12.60 -1.00 5.61
C LEU A 176 13.20 -2.36 5.26
N GLU A 177 14.40 -2.36 4.68
CA GLU A 177 15.17 -3.60 4.60
C GLU A 177 15.51 -4.10 6.01
N LYS A 178 15.67 -5.41 6.21
CA LYS A 178 16.11 -5.91 7.52
C LYS A 178 17.56 -5.47 7.77
N PRO A 179 17.94 -5.09 9.01
CA PRO A 179 19.35 -4.84 9.31
C PRO A 179 20.14 -6.11 9.02
N THR A 180 21.10 -6.03 8.11
CA THR A 180 22.03 -7.14 7.89
C THR A 180 23.07 -7.08 9.01
N LEU A 181 23.21 -8.18 9.75
CA LEU A 181 24.36 -8.36 10.61
C LEU A 181 25.59 -8.44 9.70
N GLU A 182 26.51 -7.48 9.80
CA GLU A 182 27.86 -7.71 9.28
C GLU A 182 28.39 -8.99 9.94
N LYS A 183 28.86 -9.94 9.12
CA LYS A 183 29.35 -11.24 9.56
C LYS A 183 30.26 -11.06 10.78
N ALA A 184 29.87 -11.65 11.91
CA ALA A 184 30.77 -11.82 13.05
C ALA A 184 31.90 -12.76 12.61
N VAL A 185 33.02 -12.20 12.16
CA VAL A 185 34.23 -12.97 11.88
C VAL A 185 34.81 -13.37 13.23
N MET A 186 34.75 -14.67 13.54
CA MET A 186 35.40 -15.21 14.73
C MET A 186 36.91 -15.16 14.54
N SER A 187 37.58 -14.25 15.25
CA SER A 187 39.02 -14.29 15.47
C SER A 187 39.28 -14.49 16.96
N ASP A 188 40.11 -15.48 17.27
CA ASP A 188 40.37 -16.01 18.62
C ASP A 188 40.54 -14.91 19.69
N GLY A 189 39.65 -14.95 20.70
CA GLY A 189 39.95 -14.44 22.05
C GLY A 189 39.39 -13.08 22.46
N ASP A 190 38.95 -12.21 21.55
CA ASP A 190 38.43 -10.89 21.90
C ASP A 190 36.91 -10.74 21.65
N ILE A 191 36.16 -10.40 22.70
CA ILE A 191 34.75 -10.01 22.56
C ILE A 191 34.70 -8.66 21.83
N ARG A 192 34.45 -8.67 20.52
CA ARG A 192 34.16 -7.44 19.78
C ARG A 192 32.66 -7.18 19.73
N LYS A 193 32.35 -5.91 19.99
CA LYS A 193 31.02 -5.29 19.96
C LYS A 193 30.30 -5.73 18.67
N ILE A 194 29.10 -6.29 18.81
CA ILE A 194 28.20 -6.53 17.67
C ILE A 194 27.88 -5.12 17.12
N SER A 195 28.44 -4.77 15.96
CA SER A 195 27.99 -3.60 15.21
C SER A 195 26.89 -4.06 14.28
N PHE A 196 25.68 -3.61 14.55
CA PHE A 196 24.66 -3.57 13.52
C PHE A 196 25.15 -2.56 12.48
N ALA A 197 25.24 -2.95 11.20
CA ALA A 197 25.21 -1.96 10.14
C ALA A 197 23.99 -1.07 10.40
N ASN A 198 24.17 0.24 10.28
CA ASN A 198 23.18 1.29 10.58
C ASN A 198 21.74 0.79 10.50
N ARG A 199 20.92 1.12 11.52
CA ARG A 199 19.47 0.89 11.48
C ARG A 199 18.97 1.15 10.06
N PRO A 200 18.33 0.19 9.38
CA PRO A 200 17.74 0.45 8.08
C PRO A 200 16.83 1.64 8.26
N ALA A 201 17.14 2.71 7.54
CA ALA A 201 16.46 3.98 7.63
C ALA A 201 16.06 4.35 6.21
N ILE A 202 14.81 4.74 6.06
CA ILE A 202 14.30 5.28 4.81
C ILE A 202 15.05 6.59 4.55
N ASP A 203 15.67 6.69 3.37
CA ASP A 203 16.22 7.95 2.89
C ASP A 203 15.15 8.64 2.04
N PHE A 204 14.49 9.67 2.60
CA PHE A 204 13.42 10.41 1.92
C PHE A 204 13.93 11.35 0.83
N ASN A 205 15.24 11.45 0.64
CA ASN A 205 15.88 12.24 -0.41
C ASN A 205 16.38 11.37 -1.57
N GLN A 206 16.37 10.03 -1.44
CA GLN A 206 16.91 9.11 -2.44
C GLN A 206 16.00 7.90 -2.74
N GLY A 207 16.32 7.18 -3.81
CA GLY A 207 15.69 5.90 -4.16
C GLY A 207 14.19 6.00 -4.46
N ALA A 208 13.46 4.93 -4.15
CA ALA A 208 12.01 4.83 -4.36
C ALA A 208 11.21 5.59 -3.29
N SER A 209 11.85 5.98 -2.18
CA SER A 209 11.22 6.59 -1.02
C SER A 209 11.16 8.12 -1.08
N ARG A 210 11.63 8.74 -2.17
CA ARG A 210 11.61 10.19 -2.26
C ARG A 210 10.18 10.72 -2.24
N CYS A 211 9.99 11.78 -1.46
CA CYS A 211 8.68 12.41 -1.29
C CYS A 211 8.09 12.87 -2.64
N ASP A 212 8.91 13.43 -3.54
CA ASP A 212 8.50 14.04 -4.82
C ASP A 212 8.10 13.02 -5.90
N ILE A 213 8.35 11.73 -5.68
CA ILE A 213 7.88 10.66 -6.58
C ILE A 213 6.37 10.49 -6.44
N CYS A 214 5.86 10.57 -5.22
CA CYS A 214 4.43 10.42 -4.93
C CYS A 214 3.76 11.78 -4.75
N HIS A 215 4.42 12.75 -4.12
CA HIS A 215 3.82 14.02 -3.74
C HIS A 215 4.07 15.15 -4.74
N THR A 216 3.04 15.98 -4.93
CA THR A 216 3.22 17.30 -5.53
C THR A 216 3.82 18.22 -4.47
N ILE A 217 5.09 18.61 -4.66
CA ILE A 217 5.83 19.44 -3.71
C ILE A 217 5.31 20.88 -3.74
N PRO A 218 4.89 21.47 -2.60
CA PRO A 218 4.35 22.82 -2.56
C PRO A 218 5.35 23.88 -3.03
N THR A 219 4.88 24.91 -3.73
CA THR A 219 5.71 26.02 -4.24
C THR A 219 5.60 27.30 -3.43
N SER A 220 4.64 27.36 -2.50
CA SER A 220 4.45 28.51 -1.63
C SER A 220 5.67 28.76 -0.75
N SER A 221 5.87 30.03 -0.40
CA SER A 221 6.85 30.41 0.62
C SER A 221 6.53 29.73 1.95
N LEU A 222 7.58 29.25 2.61
CA LEU A 222 7.53 28.76 3.99
C LEU A 222 7.60 29.91 4.99
N GLN A 223 7.95 31.10 4.54
CA GLN A 223 8.07 32.31 5.35
C GLN A 223 6.82 33.15 5.17
N SER A 224 5.99 33.27 6.20
CA SER A 224 4.75 34.05 6.17
C SER A 224 4.98 35.53 5.84
N GLN A 225 6.18 36.04 6.08
CA GLN A 225 6.59 37.42 5.81
C GLN A 225 7.16 37.65 4.40
N LEU A 226 7.32 36.61 3.57
CA LEU A 226 7.86 36.74 2.20
C LEU A 226 6.97 35.97 1.22
N GLU A 227 6.54 36.61 0.13
CA GLU A 227 5.76 35.93 -0.91
C GLU A 227 6.65 35.39 -2.04
N ALA A 228 6.31 34.20 -2.54
CA ALA A 228 7.00 33.60 -3.68
C ALA A 228 6.68 34.39 -4.97
N GLY A 229 7.70 34.98 -5.58
CA GLY A 229 7.57 35.75 -6.82
C GLY A 229 7.43 37.27 -6.64
N ASP A 230 7.54 37.79 -5.42
CA ASP A 230 7.59 39.23 -5.16
C ASP A 230 8.93 39.85 -5.60
N GLU A 231 8.91 40.59 -6.72
CA GLU A 231 10.09 41.29 -7.26
C GLU A 231 10.55 42.47 -6.39
N SER A 232 9.74 42.92 -5.42
CA SER A 232 10.08 44.03 -4.53
C SER A 232 10.93 43.62 -3.33
N SER A 233 10.97 42.32 -3.00
CA SER A 233 11.81 41.78 -1.94
C SER A 233 13.26 41.60 -2.40
N THR A 234 14.20 42.11 -1.61
CA THR A 234 15.65 41.88 -1.82
C THR A 234 16.10 40.48 -1.41
N SER A 235 15.25 39.74 -0.69
CA SER A 235 15.52 38.38 -0.22
C SER A 235 14.59 37.38 -0.89
N LYS A 236 15.16 36.31 -1.46
CA LYS A 236 14.37 35.22 -2.04
C LYS A 236 13.70 34.42 -0.92
N PRO A 237 12.40 34.09 -1.06
CA PRO A 237 11.71 33.26 -0.08
C PRO A 237 12.24 31.82 -0.09
N ILE A 238 12.20 31.18 1.07
CA ILE A 238 12.47 29.77 1.24
C ILE A 238 11.20 29.02 0.85
N THR A 239 11.28 28.23 -0.21
CA THR A 239 10.23 27.30 -0.67
C THR A 239 10.76 25.87 -0.64
N HIS A 240 9.88 24.88 -0.76
CA HIS A 240 10.33 23.48 -0.85
C HIS A 240 11.27 23.24 -2.05
N GLN A 241 11.14 23.99 -3.15
CA GLN A 241 12.08 23.91 -4.29
C GLN A 241 13.48 24.34 -3.85
N THR A 242 13.61 25.48 -3.17
CA THR A 242 14.91 25.96 -2.67
C THR A 242 15.52 25.00 -1.65
N ILE A 243 14.69 24.33 -0.84
CA ILE A 243 15.12 23.31 0.13
C ILE A 243 15.63 22.06 -0.58
N GLN A 244 14.94 21.61 -1.64
CA GLN A 244 15.35 20.47 -2.46
C GLN A 244 16.64 20.76 -3.23
N GLU A 245 16.76 21.94 -3.84
CA GLU A 245 17.98 22.41 -4.51
C GLU A 245 19.18 22.49 -3.56
N ALA A 246 18.94 22.82 -2.29
CA ALA A 246 19.95 22.85 -1.24
C ALA A 246 20.24 21.46 -0.62
N GLU A 247 19.61 20.40 -1.13
CA GLU A 247 19.76 19.01 -0.65
C GLU A 247 19.46 18.85 0.85
N VAL A 248 18.56 19.68 1.40
CA VAL A 248 18.16 19.58 2.80
C VAL A 248 17.31 18.33 2.99
N ALA A 249 17.66 17.54 4.00
CA ALA A 249 17.00 16.27 4.27
C ALA A 249 15.54 16.49 4.70
N CYS A 250 14.59 15.81 4.05
CA CYS A 250 13.16 16.04 4.28
C CYS A 250 12.75 15.75 5.74
N GLU A 251 13.41 14.80 6.39
CA GLU A 251 13.18 14.45 7.80
C GLU A 251 13.58 15.57 8.78
N SER A 252 14.27 16.61 8.32
CA SER A 252 14.56 17.81 9.11
C SER A 252 13.29 18.59 9.48
N CYS A 253 12.21 18.40 8.71
CA CYS A 253 10.88 18.94 9.02
C CYS A 253 9.83 17.82 9.11
N HIS A 254 9.88 16.83 8.23
CA HIS A 254 8.92 15.71 8.16
C HIS A 254 9.45 14.46 8.89
N PHE A 255 9.56 14.54 10.22
CA PHE A 255 10.20 13.47 11.01
C PHE A 255 9.24 12.33 11.42
N GLU A 256 9.74 11.09 11.28
CA GLU A 256 9.02 9.81 11.33
C GLU A 256 7.56 9.89 10.87
N VAL A 257 7.42 10.31 9.63
CA VAL A 257 6.17 10.18 8.89
C VAL A 257 5.86 8.73 8.52
N VAL A 258 6.77 7.78 8.82
CA VAL A 258 6.62 6.34 8.56
C VAL A 258 6.85 5.54 9.84
N LYS A 259 6.01 4.53 10.06
CA LYS A 259 6.12 3.59 11.17
C LYS A 259 5.85 2.15 10.70
N GLY A 260 6.68 1.22 11.17
CA GLY A 260 6.67 -0.19 10.74
C GLY A 260 7.59 -0.42 9.54
N GLY A 261 8.03 -1.66 9.34
CA GLY A 261 8.99 -2.03 8.28
C GLY A 261 8.44 -2.97 7.22
N GLY A 262 7.16 -3.33 7.28
CA GLY A 262 6.59 -4.32 6.37
C GLY A 262 7.13 -5.73 6.62
N GLU A 263 7.46 -6.05 7.87
CA GLU A 263 8.05 -7.32 8.23
C GLU A 263 7.08 -8.48 8.00
N VAL A 264 7.63 -9.63 7.62
CA VAL A 264 6.87 -10.88 7.54
C VAL A 264 6.83 -11.56 8.90
N ASN A 265 5.62 -11.76 9.43
CA ASN A 265 5.42 -12.47 10.69
C ASN A 265 5.32 -13.98 10.42
N THR A 266 6.36 -14.73 10.82
CA THR A 266 6.39 -16.19 10.68
C THR A 266 5.84 -16.94 11.91
N GLY A 267 5.42 -16.20 12.94
CA GLY A 267 4.87 -16.74 14.18
C GLY A 267 3.37 -17.07 14.11
N ASN A 268 2.80 -17.44 15.25
CA ASN A 268 1.36 -17.69 15.38
C ASN A 268 0.60 -16.37 15.56
N VAL A 269 0.29 -15.71 14.44
CA VAL A 269 -0.53 -14.50 14.42
C VAL A 269 -1.95 -14.85 14.04
N VAL A 270 -2.91 -14.21 14.71
CA VAL A 270 -4.34 -14.49 14.61
C VAL A 270 -4.94 -14.02 13.27
N SER A 271 -4.26 -13.10 12.55
CA SER A 271 -4.83 -12.43 11.38
C SER A 271 -3.91 -12.31 10.15
N ASN A 272 -2.59 -12.52 10.25
CA ASN A 272 -1.66 -12.50 9.11
C ASN A 272 -0.41 -13.36 9.36
N GLY A 273 0.01 -14.15 8.37
CA GLY A 273 1.21 -14.98 8.47
C GLY A 273 0.98 -16.42 8.08
N CYS A 274 2.05 -17.22 8.15
CA CYS A 274 2.10 -18.53 7.52
C CYS A 274 1.01 -19.49 8.04
N LEU A 275 0.68 -19.43 9.33
CA LEU A 275 -0.24 -20.35 9.99
C LEU A 275 -1.72 -20.08 9.71
N ALA A 276 -2.06 -18.95 9.07
CA ALA A 276 -3.43 -18.69 8.62
C ALA A 276 -3.89 -19.72 7.56
N CYS A 277 -2.94 -20.22 6.74
CA CYS A 277 -3.20 -21.22 5.70
C CYS A 277 -2.45 -22.53 5.93
N HIS A 278 -1.21 -22.46 6.43
CA HIS A 278 -0.35 -23.64 6.60
C HIS A 278 -0.49 -24.18 8.03
N ASN A 279 -1.41 -25.14 8.22
CA ASN A 279 -1.68 -25.71 9.55
C ASN A 279 -0.73 -26.87 9.95
N ARG A 280 0.22 -27.28 9.10
CA ARG A 280 1.09 -28.45 9.32
C ARG A 280 2.52 -28.30 8.78
N SER A 281 3.44 -28.98 9.46
CA SER A 281 4.86 -29.22 9.15
C SER A 281 5.85 -28.07 9.38
N GLN A 282 6.80 -28.33 10.27
CA GLN A 282 7.95 -27.47 10.55
C GLN A 282 8.87 -27.33 9.32
N THR A 283 8.85 -28.33 8.42
CA THR A 283 9.57 -28.35 7.14
C THR A 283 9.02 -27.34 6.12
N LEU A 284 7.70 -27.13 6.04
CA LEU A 284 7.12 -26.12 5.14
C LEU A 284 7.44 -24.70 5.62
N LEU A 285 7.48 -24.48 6.94
CA LEU A 285 7.85 -23.19 7.51
C LEU A 285 9.36 -22.91 7.46
N ALA A 286 10.19 -23.94 7.29
CA ALA A 286 11.64 -23.77 7.19
C ALA A 286 12.06 -22.95 5.97
N THR A 287 11.25 -22.97 4.90
CA THR A 287 11.49 -22.17 3.69
C THR A 287 10.83 -20.79 3.74
N ALA A 288 10.17 -20.40 4.84
CA ALA A 288 9.50 -19.10 4.96
C ALA A 288 10.41 -17.87 4.80
N GLY A 289 11.74 -18.06 4.92
CA GLY A 289 12.72 -17.01 4.64
C GLY A 289 13.14 -16.90 3.18
N ASP A 290 12.75 -17.84 2.31
CA ASP A 290 13.06 -17.82 0.88
C ASP A 290 12.09 -16.88 0.16
N ARG A 291 12.55 -15.66 -0.10
CA ARG A 291 11.74 -14.59 -0.69
C ARG A 291 11.17 -14.98 -2.05
N ASP A 292 12.01 -15.51 -2.93
CA ASP A 292 11.63 -15.73 -4.33
C ASP A 292 10.66 -16.93 -4.38
N PHE A 293 10.93 -17.99 -3.61
CA PHE A 293 9.98 -19.11 -3.48
C PHE A 293 8.61 -18.66 -2.95
N MET A 294 8.57 -17.78 -1.93
CA MET A 294 7.31 -17.31 -1.34
C MET A 294 6.51 -16.44 -2.31
N HIS A 295 7.16 -15.52 -3.05
CA HIS A 295 6.45 -14.74 -4.06
C HIS A 295 5.96 -15.63 -5.22
N ASP A 296 6.83 -16.47 -5.79
CA ASP A 296 6.51 -17.30 -6.96
C ASP A 296 5.39 -18.33 -6.71
N LYS A 297 5.24 -18.81 -5.47
CA LYS A 297 4.27 -19.87 -5.13
C LYS A 297 3.00 -19.38 -4.47
N HIS A 298 2.98 -18.16 -3.92
CA HIS A 298 1.83 -17.67 -3.17
C HIS A 298 1.14 -16.49 -3.83
N VAL A 299 1.89 -15.50 -4.33
CA VAL A 299 1.31 -14.26 -4.86
C VAL A 299 0.51 -14.47 -6.16
N PRO A 300 0.97 -15.26 -7.14
CA PRO A 300 0.22 -15.50 -8.38
C PRO A 300 -1.12 -16.24 -8.20
N ASP A 301 -1.28 -16.99 -7.11
CA ASP A 301 -2.34 -17.99 -6.99
C ASP A 301 -3.29 -17.79 -5.80
N LYS A 302 -2.80 -17.30 -4.65
CA LYS A 302 -3.49 -17.50 -3.35
C LYS A 302 -3.40 -16.36 -2.34
N ALA A 303 -2.30 -15.60 -2.29
CA ALA A 303 -2.00 -14.72 -1.16
C ALA A 303 -1.75 -13.27 -1.60
N ASP A 304 -2.30 -12.33 -0.83
CA ASP A 304 -2.00 -10.92 -0.94
C ASP A 304 -0.76 -10.52 -0.16
N CYS A 305 -0.23 -9.34 -0.50
CA CYS A 305 0.95 -8.81 0.15
C CYS A 305 0.77 -8.75 1.68
N PHE A 306 -0.41 -8.32 2.15
CA PHE A 306 -0.71 -8.15 3.58
C PHE A 306 -1.06 -9.44 4.33
N ASP A 307 -1.26 -10.55 3.62
CA ASP A 307 -1.36 -11.87 4.27
C ASP A 307 -0.02 -12.27 4.90
N CYS A 308 1.08 -11.73 4.37
CA CYS A 308 2.43 -12.01 4.85
C CYS A 308 3.10 -10.78 5.47
N HIS A 309 3.01 -9.62 4.81
CA HIS A 309 3.65 -8.38 5.23
C HIS A 309 2.78 -7.58 6.21
N SER A 310 3.38 -7.06 7.27
CA SER A 310 2.72 -6.09 8.13
C SER A 310 2.44 -4.77 7.38
N VAL A 311 1.36 -4.08 7.75
CA VAL A 311 1.08 -2.75 7.21
C VAL A 311 2.16 -1.75 7.65
N ILE A 312 2.59 -0.88 6.75
CA ILE A 312 3.43 0.27 7.05
C ILE A 312 2.51 1.48 7.21
N GLU A 313 2.56 2.14 8.36
CA GLU A 313 1.79 3.36 8.58
C GLU A 313 2.55 4.56 7.99
N HIS A 314 1.88 5.35 7.16
CA HIS A 314 2.38 6.65 6.71
C HIS A 314 1.40 7.76 7.09
N ARG A 315 1.85 8.74 7.88
CA ARG A 315 0.99 9.82 8.38
C ARG A 315 1.72 11.13 8.56
N ASN A 316 0.98 12.23 8.40
CA ASN A 316 1.46 13.55 8.78
C ASN A 316 1.41 13.67 10.31
N ARG A 317 2.52 14.07 10.93
CA ARG A 317 2.61 14.28 12.38
C ARG A 317 2.64 15.77 12.70
N THR A 318 1.88 16.16 13.71
CA THR A 318 1.80 17.55 14.19
C THR A 318 2.58 17.77 15.49
N ASP A 319 3.05 16.70 16.12
CA ASP A 319 3.78 16.64 17.40
C ASP A 319 5.31 16.53 17.22
N HIS A 320 5.84 17.13 16.15
CA HIS A 320 7.21 16.97 15.64
C HIS A 320 8.35 17.26 16.64
N LEU A 321 8.10 18.04 17.70
CA LEU A 321 9.06 18.28 18.78
C LEU A 321 8.90 17.34 19.98
N ASP A 322 7.68 16.93 20.32
CA ASP A 322 7.44 16.15 21.53
C ASP A 322 7.89 14.71 21.38
N PHE A 323 7.61 14.11 20.23
CA PHE A 323 8.04 12.77 19.91
C PHE A 323 9.57 12.59 20.11
N VAL A 324 10.36 13.50 19.55
CA VAL A 324 11.84 13.42 19.65
C VAL A 324 12.33 13.66 21.08
N ARG A 325 11.60 14.47 21.86
CA ARG A 325 11.95 14.78 23.24
C ARG A 325 11.70 13.59 24.17
N GLU A 326 10.65 12.81 23.95
CA GLU A 326 10.34 11.63 24.76
C GLU A 326 11.46 10.59 24.74
N ASP A 327 12.06 10.33 23.58
CA ASP A 327 13.24 9.44 23.45
C ASP A 327 14.44 9.94 24.29
N CYS A 328 14.61 11.25 24.36
CA CYS A 328 15.73 11.88 25.08
C CYS A 328 15.49 11.91 26.60
N GLN A 329 14.23 11.94 27.04
CA GLN A 329 13.84 11.97 28.45
C GLN A 329 14.25 10.71 29.22
N LEU A 330 14.52 9.60 28.50
CA LEU A 330 15.08 8.38 29.10
C LEU A 330 16.41 8.62 29.82
N CYS A 331 17.22 9.57 29.34
CA CYS A 331 18.55 9.86 29.88
C CYS A 331 18.71 11.31 30.37
N HIS A 332 17.97 12.26 29.82
CA HIS A 332 18.07 13.68 30.13
C HIS A 332 16.70 14.30 30.36
N VAL A 333 16.43 14.73 31.60
CA VAL A 333 15.15 15.35 31.95
C VAL A 333 15.10 16.79 31.42
N ASP A 334 14.16 17.04 30.50
CA ASP A 334 13.65 18.36 30.09
C ASP A 334 14.68 19.43 29.68
N GLN A 335 15.85 19.04 29.17
CA GLN A 335 16.93 19.97 28.79
C GLN A 335 16.49 21.06 27.79
N HIS A 336 15.52 20.75 26.91
CA HIS A 336 15.00 21.67 25.89
C HIS A 336 13.58 22.19 26.19
N LYS A 337 13.12 22.13 27.45
CA LYS A 337 11.75 22.53 27.81
C LYS A 337 11.45 23.98 27.42
N TYR A 338 12.31 24.92 27.76
CA TYR A 338 12.07 26.35 27.50
C TYR A 338 12.21 26.69 26.02
N GLN A 339 13.13 26.03 25.30
CA GLN A 339 13.28 26.18 23.85
C GLN A 339 12.00 25.71 23.13
N LYS A 340 11.42 24.58 23.55
CA LYS A 340 10.13 24.14 23.01
C LYS A 340 9.03 25.17 23.29
N LEU A 341 8.88 25.61 24.54
CA LEU A 341 7.84 26.58 24.91
C LEU A 341 7.95 27.87 24.08
N LEU A 342 9.18 28.35 23.88
CA LEU A 342 9.47 29.53 23.06
C LEU A 342 9.11 29.29 21.58
N LEU A 343 9.56 28.18 21.00
CA LEU A 343 9.30 27.87 19.59
C LEU A 343 7.80 27.65 19.33
N ALA A 344 7.11 26.93 20.21
CA ALA A 344 5.70 26.62 20.06
C ALA A 344 4.76 27.77 20.46
N GLY A 345 5.29 28.89 20.98
CA GLY A 345 4.47 29.98 21.51
C GLY A 345 3.58 29.55 22.70
N THR A 346 3.90 28.42 23.34
CA THR A 346 3.05 27.84 24.39
C THR A 346 3.02 28.78 25.60
N PRO A 347 1.83 29.11 26.16
CA PRO A 347 1.73 29.98 27.31
C PRO A 347 2.53 29.42 28.49
N VAL A 348 3.36 30.27 29.10
CA VAL A 348 4.15 29.93 30.29
C VAL A 348 3.32 30.19 31.56
N ASN A 349 2.43 31.18 31.52
CA ASN A 349 1.39 31.47 32.50
C ASN A 349 0.23 32.25 31.85
N GLU A 350 -0.76 32.68 32.63
CA GLU A 350 -1.96 33.41 32.12
C GLU A 350 -1.62 34.73 31.41
N ASP A 351 -0.51 35.37 31.76
CA ASP A 351 -0.10 36.69 31.26
C ASP A 351 0.99 36.63 30.17
N ILE A 352 1.65 35.48 30.01
CA ILE A 352 2.82 35.31 29.14
C ILE A 352 2.53 34.19 28.14
N SER A 353 2.08 34.60 26.96
CA SER A 353 1.93 33.77 25.76
C SER A 353 2.61 34.44 24.56
N GLY A 354 2.89 33.68 23.52
CA GLY A 354 3.52 34.17 22.30
C GLY A 354 2.91 33.54 21.06
N ILE A 355 3.19 34.13 19.91
CA ILE A 355 2.92 33.49 18.61
C ILE A 355 4.02 32.44 18.40
N PRO A 356 3.70 31.24 17.87
CA PRO A 356 4.72 30.27 17.52
C PRO A 356 5.78 30.88 16.60
N HIS A 357 7.04 30.50 16.82
CA HIS A 357 8.13 30.90 15.95
C HIS A 357 8.02 30.20 14.61
N LEU A 358 8.51 30.84 13.54
CA LEU A 358 8.50 30.31 12.17
C LEU A 358 8.97 28.84 12.09
N MET A 359 10.05 28.49 12.80
CA MET A 359 10.59 27.12 12.83
C MET A 359 9.56 26.09 13.32
N TYR A 360 8.69 26.46 14.26
CA TYR A 360 7.60 25.60 14.71
C TYR A 360 6.46 25.54 13.69
N GLU A 361 6.09 26.67 13.09
CA GLU A 361 5.05 26.72 12.05
C GLU A 361 5.38 25.85 10.83
N VAL A 362 6.67 25.72 10.50
CA VAL A 362 7.15 24.89 9.39
C VAL A 362 7.62 23.49 9.83
N ASN A 363 7.28 23.06 11.06
CA ASN A 363 7.60 21.75 11.63
C ASN A 363 9.10 21.39 11.73
N THR A 364 9.98 22.37 11.82
CA THR A 364 11.41 22.11 12.04
C THR A 364 11.60 21.36 13.36
N ASN A 365 12.25 20.19 13.32
CA ASN A 365 12.42 19.35 14.50
C ASN A 365 13.87 19.39 15.04
N CYS A 366 14.11 18.65 16.12
CA CYS A 366 15.41 18.64 16.79
C CYS A 366 16.56 18.21 15.88
N MET A 367 16.32 17.34 14.89
CA MET A 367 17.35 16.87 13.97
C MET A 367 17.82 17.96 13.02
N ALA A 368 16.99 18.96 12.72
CA ALA A 368 17.39 20.11 11.91
C ALA A 368 18.38 21.03 12.63
N CYS A 369 18.34 21.09 13.96
CA CYS A 369 19.30 21.85 14.77
C CYS A 369 20.52 21.00 15.18
N HIS A 370 20.33 19.68 15.33
CA HIS A 370 21.36 18.72 15.73
C HIS A 370 21.94 17.98 14.53
N LEU A 371 22.59 18.72 13.63
CA LEU A 371 23.12 18.17 12.37
C LEU A 371 24.44 17.41 12.56
N LYS A 372 25.21 17.72 13.62
CA LYS A 372 26.55 17.17 13.81
C LYS A 372 26.51 15.84 14.56
N LYS A 373 26.90 14.75 13.91
CA LYS A 373 27.14 13.46 14.59
C LYS A 373 28.51 13.48 15.27
N THR A 374 28.54 13.22 16.57
CA THR A 374 29.77 13.09 17.35
C THR A 374 29.74 11.79 18.16
N LEU A 375 30.91 11.17 18.31
CA LEU A 375 31.05 10.00 19.18
C LEU A 375 31.21 10.45 20.63
N SER A 376 30.25 10.07 21.49
CA SER A 376 30.36 10.24 22.94
C SER A 376 30.34 8.87 23.61
N ARG A 377 31.45 8.52 24.29
CA ARG A 377 31.61 7.24 25.00
C ARG A 377 31.25 6.01 24.14
N GLY A 378 31.56 6.05 22.84
CA GLY A 378 31.32 4.94 21.91
C GLY A 378 29.88 4.79 21.42
N HIS A 379 29.03 5.81 21.62
CA HIS A 379 27.72 5.96 20.99
C HIS A 379 27.71 7.20 20.10
N ASP A 380 27.01 7.12 18.97
CA ASP A 380 26.75 8.28 18.13
C ASP A 380 25.72 9.18 18.82
N VAL A 381 26.12 10.43 19.07
CA VAL A 381 25.27 11.46 19.67
C VAL A 381 25.24 12.64 18.70
N ARG A 382 24.03 13.07 18.33
CA ARG A 382 23.84 14.27 17.52
C ARG A 382 23.91 15.50 18.41
N THR A 383 24.91 16.35 18.20
CA THR A 383 25.07 17.62 18.92
C THR A 383 24.54 18.76 18.07
N ALA A 384 24.16 19.86 18.74
CA ALA A 384 23.92 21.12 18.05
C ALA A 384 25.14 21.49 17.19
N SER A 385 24.87 22.07 16.02
CA SER A 385 25.86 22.55 15.05
C SER A 385 26.82 23.57 15.64
#